data_AF-A0A9E5BJM8-F1
#
_entry.id   AF-A0A9E5BJM8-F1
#
_cell.length_a   1.000
_cell.length_b   1.000
_cell.length_c   1.000
_cell.angle_alpha   90.00
_cell.angle_beta   90.00
_cell.angle_gamma   90.00
#
_symmetry.space_group_name_H-M   'P 1'
#
loop_
_entity.id
_entity.type
_entity.pdbx_description
1 polymer ?
#
loop_
_entity_poly.entity_id
_entity_poly.type
_entity_poly.pdbx_seq_one_letter_code
_entity_poly.pdbx_strand_id
1 'polypeptide(L)'
;MVPVSDTVTVAQPPSTGLAALRDMRSARRHRRVQETEWFEALYRVYLAAIVIGGSVLFISGVFEDAVATTNDISHITEHGPNILGLVVAIALFLGVRSGASGGPIAVEDAEVRHVLLAPLDIRAALRKPAIQRLRSAAFAGALAGAAAGQLAARRLPGSLGAWAF
;
A
#
# COMPACT_ATOMS: atom_id res chain seq x y z
N MET A 1 -24.59 -37.04 42.77
CA MET A 1 -23.19 -36.86 42.33
C MET A 1 -23.14 -37.09 40.83
N VAL A 2 -23.09 -36.01 40.04
CA VAL A 2 -22.97 -36.07 38.59
C VAL A 2 -21.47 -36.08 38.27
N PRO A 3 -20.96 -37.03 37.45
CA PRO A 3 -19.55 -37.07 37.12
C PRO A 3 -19.20 -35.85 36.28
N VAL A 4 -18.24 -35.05 36.76
CA VAL A 4 -17.62 -33.97 35.99
C VAL A 4 -16.72 -34.64 34.97
N SER A 5 -17.13 -34.67 33.72
CA SER A 5 -16.28 -35.10 32.62
C SER A 5 -15.12 -34.10 32.50
N ASP A 6 -13.90 -34.55 32.75
CA ASP A 6 -12.68 -33.80 32.47
C ASP A 6 -12.65 -33.45 30.98
N THR A 7 -13.01 -32.21 30.65
CA THR A 7 -12.79 -31.68 29.31
C THR A 7 -11.29 -31.48 29.13
N VAL A 8 -10.63 -32.49 28.60
CA VAL A 8 -9.27 -32.36 28.06
C VAL A 8 -9.34 -31.29 26.97
N THR A 9 -8.89 -30.07 27.27
CA THR A 9 -8.60 -29.06 26.26
C THR A 9 -7.41 -29.55 25.45
N VAL A 10 -7.68 -30.37 24.44
CA VAL A 10 -6.69 -30.76 23.44
C VAL A 10 -6.33 -29.49 22.68
N ALA A 11 -5.16 -28.92 22.98
CA ALA A 11 -4.61 -27.82 22.21
C ALA A 11 -4.50 -28.28 20.75
N GLN A 12 -5.36 -27.73 19.89
CA GLN A 12 -5.37 -28.06 18.47
C GLN A 12 -3.98 -27.79 17.88
N PRO A 13 -3.40 -28.72 17.10
CA PRO A 13 -2.10 -28.49 16.51
C PRO A 13 -2.13 -27.20 15.65
N PRO A 14 -1.05 -26.38 15.68
CA PRO A 14 -1.03 -25.04 15.09
C PRO A 14 -1.34 -25.02 13.59
N SER A 15 -1.13 -26.14 12.89
CA SER A 15 -1.48 -26.34 11.49
C SER A 15 -3.00 -26.35 11.23
N THR A 16 -3.79 -26.95 12.11
CA THR A 16 -5.27 -27.02 11.95
C THR A 16 -5.89 -25.63 12.08
N GLY A 17 -5.43 -24.86 13.06
CA GLY A 17 -5.91 -23.49 13.28
C GLY A 17 -5.54 -22.53 12.15
N LEU A 18 -4.31 -22.60 11.63
CA LEU A 18 -3.89 -21.78 10.48
C LEU A 18 -4.59 -22.20 9.17
N ALA A 19 -4.89 -23.49 8.99
CA ALA A 19 -5.67 -23.97 7.85
C ALA A 19 -7.11 -23.44 7.90
N ALA A 20 -7.78 -23.55 9.05
CA ALA A 20 -9.12 -23.01 9.25
C ALA A 20 -9.18 -21.49 9.02
N LEU A 21 -8.16 -20.74 9.47
CA LEU A 21 -8.04 -19.30 9.22
C LEU A 21 -7.91 -18.99 7.71
N ARG A 22 -7.15 -19.80 6.96
CA ARG A 22 -6.98 -19.63 5.51
C ARG A 22 -8.28 -19.89 4.76
N ASP A 23 -9.01 -20.94 5.13
CA ASP A 23 -10.29 -21.30 4.51
C ASP A 23 -11.38 -20.26 4.80
N MET A 24 -11.46 -19.77 6.05
CA MET A 24 -12.37 -18.67 6.38
C MET A 24 -12.07 -17.42 5.54
N ARG A 25 -10.79 -17.04 5.41
CA ARG A 25 -10.39 -15.86 4.63
C ARG A 25 -10.63 -16.04 3.13
N SER A 26 -10.44 -17.24 2.58
CA SER A 26 -10.73 -17.52 1.17
C SER A 26 -12.22 -17.40 0.88
N ALA A 27 -13.07 -17.94 1.75
CA ALA A 27 -14.53 -17.83 1.65
C ALA A 27 -15.02 -16.38 1.76
N ARG A 28 -14.50 -15.61 2.73
CA ARG A 28 -14.82 -14.16 2.85
C ARG A 28 -14.39 -13.36 1.63
N ARG A 29 -13.20 -13.62 1.09
CA ARG A 29 -12.73 -12.95 -0.13
C ARG A 29 -13.66 -13.25 -1.31
N HIS A 30 -14.08 -14.50 -1.45
CA HIS A 30 -15.01 -14.89 -2.51
C HIS A 30 -16.36 -14.17 -2.37
N ARG A 31 -16.89 -14.05 -1.14
CA ARG A 31 -18.16 -13.37 -0.86
C ARG A 31 -18.07 -11.86 -1.08
N ARG A 32 -16.99 -11.20 -0.64
CA ARG A 32 -16.79 -9.76 -0.93
C ARG A 32 -16.72 -9.47 -2.43
N VAL A 33 -16.06 -10.31 -3.22
CA VAL A 33 -15.98 -10.12 -4.68
C VAL A 33 -17.35 -10.27 -5.35
N GLN A 34 -18.25 -11.08 -4.77
CA GLN A 34 -19.64 -11.21 -5.25
C GLN A 34 -20.53 -10.02 -4.84
N GLU A 35 -20.32 -9.48 -3.64
CA GLU A 35 -21.07 -8.33 -3.10
C GLU A 35 -20.53 -6.98 -3.59
N THR A 36 -19.29 -6.93 -4.08
CA THR A 36 -18.75 -5.70 -4.68
C THR A 36 -19.48 -5.45 -5.97
N GLU A 37 -20.34 -4.43 -5.99
CA GLU A 37 -20.86 -3.89 -7.24
C GLU A 37 -19.67 -3.48 -8.11
N TRP A 38 -19.42 -4.28 -9.15
CA TRP A 38 -18.33 -4.08 -10.10
C TRP A 38 -18.27 -2.64 -10.64
N PHE A 39 -19.41 -1.95 -10.66
CA PHE A 39 -19.55 -0.54 -11.01
C PHE A 39 -18.80 0.38 -10.04
N GLU A 40 -18.93 0.20 -8.73
CA GLU A 40 -18.22 1.03 -7.73
C GLU A 40 -16.71 0.81 -7.83
N ALA A 41 -16.28 -0.44 -8.03
CA ALA A 41 -14.87 -0.75 -8.24
C ALA A 41 -14.32 -0.07 -9.50
N LEU A 42 -15.06 -0.13 -10.62
CA LEU A 42 -14.70 0.54 -11.87
C LEU A 42 -14.67 2.07 -11.70
N TYR A 43 -15.67 2.64 -11.04
CA TYR A 43 -15.76 4.07 -10.73
C TYR A 43 -14.56 4.54 -9.91
N ARG A 44 -14.14 3.78 -8.90
CA ARG A 44 -12.99 4.11 -8.07
C ARG A 44 -11.67 4.05 -8.86
N VAL A 45 -11.52 3.08 -9.74
CA VAL A 45 -10.36 2.99 -10.65
C VAL A 45 -10.35 4.16 -11.64
N TYR A 46 -11.51 4.49 -12.21
CA TYR A 46 -11.67 5.65 -13.10
C TYR A 46 -11.32 6.97 -12.41
N LEU A 47 -11.83 7.20 -11.20
CA LEU A 47 -11.47 8.37 -10.39
C LEU A 47 -9.98 8.41 -10.10
N ALA A 48 -9.37 7.28 -9.70
CA ALA A 48 -7.94 7.22 -9.45
C ALA A 48 -7.14 7.53 -10.73
N ALA A 49 -7.56 7.00 -11.88
CA ALA A 49 -6.91 7.29 -13.16
C ALA A 49 -7.01 8.77 -13.55
N ILE A 50 -8.15 9.43 -13.32
CA ILE A 50 -8.30 10.87 -13.55
C ILE A 50 -7.43 11.67 -12.61
N VAL A 51 -7.42 11.34 -11.32
CA VAL A 51 -6.61 12.09 -10.34
C VAL A 51 -5.12 11.93 -10.66
N ILE A 52 -4.66 10.70 -10.94
CA ILE A 52 -3.27 10.43 -11.28
C ILE A 52 -2.91 11.09 -12.63
N GLY A 53 -3.68 10.82 -13.68
CA GLY A 53 -3.44 11.37 -15.01
C GLY A 53 -3.53 12.90 -15.04
N GLY A 54 -4.54 13.47 -14.38
CA GLY A 54 -4.71 14.90 -14.22
C GLY A 54 -3.56 15.54 -13.43
N SER A 55 -3.08 14.90 -12.36
CA SER A 55 -1.91 15.38 -11.62
C SER A 55 -0.67 15.40 -12.50
N VAL A 56 -0.43 14.35 -13.29
CA VAL A 56 0.71 14.29 -14.22
C VAL A 56 0.63 15.39 -15.29
N LEU A 57 -0.55 15.58 -15.89
CA LEU A 57 -0.76 16.64 -16.89
C LEU A 57 -0.63 18.04 -16.28
N PHE A 58 -1.16 18.24 -15.07
CA PHE A 58 -1.06 19.50 -14.34
C PHE A 58 0.40 19.83 -14.02
N ILE A 59 1.15 18.86 -13.47
CA ILE A 59 2.60 18.99 -13.24
C ILE A 59 3.30 19.31 -14.56
N SER A 60 2.99 18.61 -15.65
CA SER A 60 3.58 18.87 -16.97
C SER A 60 3.31 20.29 -17.49
N GLY A 61 2.16 20.88 -17.18
CA GLY A 61 1.81 22.25 -17.62
C GLY A 61 2.43 23.36 -16.77
N VAL A 62 2.85 23.05 -15.53
CA VAL A 62 3.52 24.02 -14.65
C VAL A 62 4.99 24.23 -15.03
N PHE A 63 5.60 23.29 -15.75
CA PHE A 63 7.01 23.39 -16.18
C PHE A 63 7.11 23.76 -17.67
N GLU A 64 7.68 24.91 -17.97
CA GLU A 64 7.91 25.44 -19.34
C GLU A 64 8.97 24.61 -20.08
N ASP A 65 8.77 24.12 -21.31
CA ASP A 65 9.55 23.08 -22.04
C ASP A 65 11.05 23.38 -22.37
N ALA A 66 11.72 24.23 -21.61
CA ALA A 66 13.14 24.54 -21.78
C ALA A 66 14.07 23.50 -21.10
N VAL A 67 15.22 23.20 -21.71
CA VAL A 67 16.30 22.43 -21.06
C VAL A 67 16.82 23.24 -19.86
N ALA A 68 17.04 22.57 -18.72
CA ALA A 68 17.49 23.24 -17.50
C ALA A 68 18.83 23.97 -17.73
N THR A 69 18.89 25.25 -17.36
CA THR A 69 20.11 26.05 -17.44
C THR A 69 21.07 25.64 -16.30
N THR A 70 22.36 25.95 -16.41
CA THR A 70 23.35 25.65 -15.35
C THR A 70 22.94 26.22 -13.98
N ASN A 71 22.27 27.37 -13.95
CA ASN A 71 21.74 27.99 -12.73
C ASN A 71 20.55 27.20 -12.14
N ASP A 72 19.71 26.59 -12.98
CA ASP A 72 18.60 25.74 -12.52
C ASP A 72 19.11 24.46 -11.88
N ILE A 73 20.19 23.89 -12.44
CA ILE A 73 20.85 22.70 -11.89
C ILE A 73 21.42 22.98 -10.50
N SER A 74 22.07 24.13 -10.27
CA SER A 74 22.57 24.50 -8.93
C SER A 74 21.43 24.68 -7.93
N HIS A 75 20.31 25.28 -8.33
CA HIS A 75 19.13 25.38 -7.46
C HIS A 75 18.54 24.01 -7.12
N ILE A 76 18.49 23.08 -8.08
CA ILE A 76 18.00 21.71 -7.88
C ILE A 76 18.95 20.91 -6.96
N THR A 77 20.26 21.03 -7.10
CA THR A 77 21.20 20.31 -6.23
C THR A 77 21.19 20.85 -4.80
N GLU A 78 21.01 22.15 -4.61
CA GLU A 78 20.94 22.78 -3.29
C GLU A 78 19.60 22.54 -2.57
N HIS A 79 18.48 22.65 -3.29
CA HIS A 79 17.14 22.64 -2.67
C HIS A 79 16.33 21.38 -2.97
N GLY A 80 16.65 20.65 -4.04
CA GLY A 80 15.95 19.43 -4.46
C GLY A 80 15.87 18.37 -3.37
N PRO A 81 16.96 18.02 -2.66
CA PRO A 81 16.92 17.05 -1.57
C PRO A 81 15.97 17.46 -0.44
N ASN A 82 15.90 18.76 -0.11
CA ASN A 82 15.02 19.27 0.96
C ASN A 82 13.54 19.17 0.57
N ILE A 83 13.21 19.54 -0.66
CA ILE A 83 11.84 19.46 -1.19
C ILE A 83 11.42 17.99 -1.31
N LEU A 84 12.29 17.12 -1.83
CA LEU A 84 12.02 15.69 -1.96
C LEU A 84 11.84 15.05 -0.58
N GLY A 85 12.69 15.39 0.39
CA GLY A 85 12.57 14.96 1.78
C GLY A 85 11.24 15.40 2.41
N LEU A 86 10.79 16.64 2.15
CA LEU A 86 9.49 17.14 2.60
C LEU A 86 8.32 16.36 1.99
N VAL A 87 8.36 16.10 0.69
CA VAL A 87 7.32 15.31 -0.01
C VAL A 87 7.25 13.89 0.56
N VAL A 88 8.40 13.24 0.77
CA VAL A 88 8.47 11.91 1.39
C VAL A 88 7.92 11.96 2.82
N ALA A 89 8.29 12.97 3.61
CA ALA A 89 7.80 13.13 4.97
C ALA A 89 6.27 13.34 5.02
N ILE A 90 5.70 14.15 4.13
CA ILE A 90 4.25 14.36 4.00
C ILE A 90 3.57 13.06 3.58
N ALA A 91 4.10 12.35 2.58
CA ALA A 91 3.55 11.07 2.12
C ALA A 91 3.56 10.02 3.24
N LEU A 92 4.65 9.95 4.01
CA LEU A 92 4.74 9.08 5.19
C LEU A 92 3.77 9.52 6.28
N PHE A 93 3.67 10.81 6.59
CA PHE A 93 2.75 11.34 7.59
C PHE A 93 1.30 11.04 7.24
N LEU A 94 0.89 11.31 5.99
CA LEU A 94 -0.44 10.99 5.50
C LEU A 94 -0.68 9.48 5.48
N GLY A 95 0.33 8.69 5.11
CA GLY A 95 0.28 7.24 5.14
C GLY A 95 0.07 6.67 6.54
N VAL A 96 0.81 7.17 7.53
CA VAL A 96 0.68 6.79 8.95
C VAL A 96 -0.63 7.29 9.53
N ARG A 97 -1.02 8.54 9.25
CA ARG A 97 -2.25 9.16 9.76
C ARG A 97 -3.51 8.47 9.20
N SER A 98 -3.54 8.20 7.89
CA SER A 98 -4.58 7.38 7.28
C SER A 98 -4.56 5.94 7.81
N GLY A 99 -3.35 5.43 8.10
CA GLY A 99 -3.12 4.14 8.75
C GLY A 99 -3.78 4.02 10.13
N ALA A 100 -3.71 5.09 10.94
CA ALA A 100 -4.23 5.13 12.30
C ALA A 100 -5.77 5.21 12.37
N SER A 101 -6.43 5.70 11.32
CA SER A 101 -7.90 5.83 11.24
C SER A 101 -8.62 4.58 10.70
N GLY A 102 -7.96 3.42 10.70
CA GLY A 102 -8.48 2.17 10.13
C GLY A 102 -7.77 1.78 8.84
N GLY A 103 -6.44 1.94 8.81
CA GLY A 103 -5.59 1.75 7.65
C GLY A 103 -5.76 0.41 6.93
N PRO A 104 -5.21 0.24 5.73
CA PRO A 104 -5.39 -0.92 4.84
C PRO A 104 -4.89 -2.29 5.35
N ILE A 105 -4.39 -2.39 6.59
CA ILE A 105 -4.35 -3.63 7.37
C ILE A 105 -5.32 -3.47 8.54
N ALA A 106 -6.55 -3.02 8.24
CA ALA A 106 -7.62 -2.94 9.22
C ALA A 106 -7.98 -4.38 9.49
N VAL A 107 -7.30 -4.94 10.48
CA VAL A 107 -7.69 -6.19 11.10
C VAL A 107 -9.15 -5.95 11.48
N GLU A 108 -10.06 -6.65 10.82
CA GLU A 108 -11.49 -6.47 11.08
C GLU A 108 -11.70 -6.59 12.59
N ASP A 109 -12.62 -5.83 13.16
CA ASP A 109 -12.84 -5.85 14.62
C ASP A 109 -13.09 -7.29 15.14
N ALA A 110 -13.71 -8.12 14.29
CA ALA A 110 -13.86 -9.55 14.48
C ALA A 110 -12.52 -10.34 14.45
N GLU A 111 -11.56 -9.99 13.59
CA GLU A 111 -10.22 -10.61 13.61
C GLU A 111 -9.41 -10.16 14.83
N VAL A 112 -9.53 -8.91 15.28
CA VAL A 112 -8.86 -8.43 16.50
C VAL A 112 -9.32 -9.24 17.72
N ARG A 113 -10.63 -9.42 17.89
CA ARG A 113 -11.18 -10.18 19.01
C ARG A 113 -10.99 -11.69 18.90
N HIS A 114 -11.14 -12.27 17.71
CA HIS A 114 -11.18 -13.74 17.58
C HIS A 114 -9.86 -14.36 17.12
N VAL A 115 -9.03 -13.67 16.34
CA VAL A 115 -7.78 -14.22 15.81
C VAL A 115 -6.60 -13.90 16.72
N LEU A 116 -6.56 -12.71 17.34
CA LEU A 116 -5.47 -12.35 18.25
C LEU A 116 -5.57 -13.04 19.62
N LEU A 117 -6.76 -13.50 20.01
CA LEU A 117 -6.98 -14.30 21.23
C LEU A 117 -6.96 -15.80 20.98
N ALA A 118 -6.90 -16.24 19.72
CA ALA A 118 -6.84 -17.66 19.40
C ALA A 118 -5.43 -18.23 19.65
N PRO A 119 -5.31 -19.53 19.99
CA PRO A 119 -4.02 -20.20 20.16
C PRO A 119 -3.36 -20.48 18.79
N LEU A 120 -2.95 -19.41 18.11
CA LEU A 120 -2.35 -19.42 16.77
C LEU A 120 -1.02 -18.67 16.79
N ASP A 121 -0.10 -19.05 15.91
CA ASP A 121 1.08 -18.23 15.66
C ASP A 121 0.69 -16.95 14.90
N ILE A 122 0.66 -15.84 15.63
CA ILE A 122 0.28 -14.51 15.14
C ILE A 122 1.22 -14.05 14.00
N ARG A 123 2.52 -14.37 14.06
CA ARG A 123 3.47 -14.00 12.99
C ARG A 123 3.09 -14.70 11.69
N ALA A 124 2.79 -16.00 11.75
CA ALA A 124 2.34 -16.74 10.59
C ALA A 124 0.99 -16.24 10.06
N ALA A 125 0.07 -15.83 10.95
CA ALA A 125 -1.25 -15.32 10.59
C ALA A 125 -1.22 -13.95 9.88
N LEU A 126 -0.27 -13.07 10.24
CA LEU A 126 -0.15 -11.70 9.72
C LEU A 126 0.80 -11.54 8.52
N ARG A 127 1.68 -12.52 8.25
CA ARG A 127 2.70 -12.42 7.20
C ARG A 127 2.13 -12.12 5.81
N LYS A 128 1.05 -12.80 5.42
CA LYS A 128 0.44 -12.65 4.09
C LYS A 128 -0.20 -11.27 3.89
N PRO A 129 -1.04 -10.75 4.81
CA PRO A 129 -1.53 -9.37 4.74
C PRO A 129 -0.41 -8.32 4.68
N ALA A 130 0.63 -8.49 5.52
CA ALA A 130 1.76 -7.57 5.55
C ALA A 130 2.50 -7.51 4.20
N ILE A 131 2.77 -8.66 3.58
CA ILE A 131 3.43 -8.73 2.26
C ILE A 131 2.55 -8.11 1.17
N GLN A 132 1.24 -8.37 1.17
CA GLN A 132 0.32 -7.77 0.19
C GLN A 132 0.30 -6.25 0.30
N ARG A 133 0.37 -5.72 1.53
CA ARG A 133 0.46 -4.29 1.76
C ARG A 133 1.79 -3.71 1.29
N LEU A 134 2.91 -4.36 1.62
CA LEU A 134 4.22 -3.94 1.16
C LEU A 134 4.29 -3.91 -0.37
N ARG A 135 3.74 -4.91 -1.05
CA ARG A 135 3.68 -4.97 -2.52
C ARG A 135 2.87 -3.83 -3.13
N SER A 136 1.70 -3.52 -2.58
CA SER A 136 0.87 -2.42 -3.10
C SER A 136 1.52 -1.05 -2.85
N ALA A 137 2.14 -0.85 -1.69
CA ALA A 137 2.91 0.36 -1.41
C ALA A 137 4.12 0.49 -2.34
N ALA A 138 4.88 -0.59 -2.53
CA ALA A 138 6.03 -0.61 -3.45
C ALA A 138 5.59 -0.34 -4.89
N PHE A 139 4.47 -0.91 -5.35
CA PHE A 139 3.94 -0.65 -6.69
C PHE A 139 3.53 0.81 -6.88
N ALA A 140 2.82 1.40 -5.91
CA ALA A 140 2.46 2.81 -5.96
C ALA A 140 3.70 3.73 -5.95
N GLY A 141 4.69 3.42 -5.11
CA GLY A 141 5.96 4.13 -5.06
C GLY A 141 6.74 4.02 -6.38
N ALA A 142 6.78 2.82 -6.98
CA ALA A 142 7.42 2.61 -8.28
C ALA A 142 6.75 3.39 -9.41
N LEU A 143 5.41 3.45 -9.44
CA LEU A 143 4.68 4.27 -10.42
C LEU A 143 4.98 5.77 -10.25
N ALA A 144 4.97 6.26 -9.02
CA ALA A 144 5.31 7.65 -8.73
C ALA A 144 6.77 7.98 -9.10
N GLY A 145 7.70 7.08 -8.76
CA GLY A 145 9.11 7.19 -9.12
C GLY A 145 9.33 7.18 -10.63
N ALA A 146 8.69 6.26 -11.36
CA ALA A 146 8.77 6.20 -12.81
C ALA A 146 8.23 7.47 -13.49
N ALA A 147 7.14 8.04 -12.98
CA ALA A 147 6.60 9.31 -13.49
C ALA A 147 7.58 10.47 -13.25
N ALA A 148 8.14 10.57 -12.05
CA ALA A 148 9.15 11.57 -11.72
C ALA A 148 10.43 11.40 -12.55
N GLY A 149 10.89 10.16 -12.73
CA GLY A 149 12.05 9.81 -13.53
C GLY A 149 11.87 10.12 -15.01
N GLN A 150 10.69 9.87 -15.57
CA GLN A 150 10.35 10.28 -16.94
C GLN A 150 10.38 11.80 -17.12
N LEU A 151 9.93 12.57 -16.12
CA LEU A 151 10.01 14.02 -16.15
C LEU A 151 11.47 14.50 -16.08
N ALA A 152 12.26 13.92 -15.17
CA ALA A 152 13.68 14.21 -15.02
C ALA A 152 14.47 13.90 -16.31
N ALA A 153 14.19 12.76 -16.95
CA ALA A 153 14.86 12.33 -18.17
C ALA A 153 14.64 13.26 -19.38
N ARG A 154 13.55 14.04 -19.38
CA ARG A 154 13.27 15.05 -20.42
C ARG A 154 13.94 16.39 -20.15
N ARG A 155 14.40 16.64 -18.91
CA ARG A 155 14.81 17.96 -18.43
C ARG A 155 16.28 18.06 -18.04
N LEU A 156 16.82 16.99 -17.46
CA LEU A 156 18.19 16.95 -16.98
C LEU A 156 19.12 16.45 -18.09
N PRO A 157 20.32 17.05 -18.24
CA PRO A 157 21.31 16.55 -19.17
C PRO A 157 21.75 15.13 -18.76
N GLY A 158 21.68 14.18 -19.68
CA GLY A 158 22.02 12.78 -19.43
C GLY A 158 21.27 11.82 -20.36
N SER A 159 21.67 10.54 -20.38
CA SER A 159 20.92 9.52 -21.11
C SER A 159 19.62 9.16 -20.38
N LEU A 160 18.58 8.76 -21.11
CA LEU A 160 17.28 8.36 -20.53
C LEU A 160 17.43 7.31 -19.41
N GLY A 161 18.42 6.42 -19.52
CA GLY A 161 18.71 5.40 -18.51
C GLY A 161 19.32 5.91 -17.20
N ALA A 162 19.84 7.14 -17.13
CA ALA A 162 20.30 7.69 -15.86
C ALA A 162 19.11 8.10 -14.94
N TRP A 163 17.94 8.31 -15.53
CA TRP A 163 16.79 8.94 -14.87
C TRP A 163 15.49 8.11 -14.93
N ALA A 164 15.39 7.12 -15.83
CA ALA A 164 14.15 6.36 -16.07
C ALA A 164 13.98 5.07 -15.23
N PHE A 165 14.77 4.85 -14.17
CA PHE A 165 14.69 3.65 -13.33
C PHE A 165 14.41 3.98 -11.86
#